data_AF-A0A6I3S9S7-F1
#
_entry.id   AF-A0A6I3S9S7-F1
#
_cell.length_a   1.000
_cell.length_b   1.000
_cell.length_c   1.000
_cell.angle_alpha   90.00
_cell.angle_beta   90.00
_cell.angle_gamma   90.00
#
_symmetry.space_group_name_H-M   'P 1'
#
loop_
_entity.id
_entity.type
_entity.pdbx_description
1 polymer ?
#
loop_
_entity_poly.entity_id
_entity_poly.type
_entity_poly.pdbx_seq_one_letter_code
_entity_poly.pdbx_strand_id
1 'polypeptide(L)'
;MAEVIHIQRVTIHLKNGTNLAIDLKAEESQQINPQIAAFQGVLADPESQEKVFTFQGIRGFSWVRIKEVVAFDAVPLIFTPAEKEPAQTAQTK
;
A
#
# COMPACT_ATOMS: atom_id res chain seq x y z
N MET A 1 0.54 15.02 -21.45
CA MET A 1 1.14 13.73 -21.05
C MET A 1 0.42 13.30 -19.79
N ALA A 2 -0.25 12.15 -19.77
CA ALA A 2 -0.93 11.67 -18.57
C ALA A 2 0.11 11.39 -17.49
N GLU A 3 0.00 12.02 -16.33
CA GLU A 3 0.87 11.75 -15.19
C GLU A 3 0.60 10.31 -14.73
N VAL A 4 1.55 9.42 -14.98
CA VAL A 4 1.49 8.04 -14.50
C VAL A 4 1.80 8.05 -13.01
N ILE A 5 0.83 7.66 -12.18
CA ILE A 5 1.02 7.59 -10.73
C ILE A 5 1.43 6.17 -10.37
N HIS A 6 2.65 6.03 -9.85
CA HIS A 6 3.15 4.75 -9.36
C HIS A 6 2.72 4.54 -7.90
N ILE A 7 2.07 3.41 -7.64
CA ILE A 7 1.58 3.02 -6.32
C ILE A 7 2.12 1.63 -6.01
N GLN A 8 2.47 1.34 -4.77
CA GLN A 8 2.75 -0.01 -4.31
C GLN A 8 1.72 -0.39 -3.25
N ARG A 9 0.89 -1.38 -3.56
CA ARG A 9 -0.10 -1.90 -2.62
C ARG A 9 0.55 -3.01 -1.81
N VAL A 10 0.62 -2.80 -0.50
CA VAL A 10 1.05 -3.79 0.48
C VAL A 10 -0.20 -4.42 1.09
N THR A 11 -0.40 -5.71 0.88
CA THR A 11 -1.46 -6.49 1.53
C THR A 11 -0.85 -7.24 2.70
N ILE A 12 -1.36 -7.05 3.90
CA ILE A 12 -0.89 -7.70 5.11
C ILE A 12 -1.98 -8.66 5.58
N HIS A 13 -1.63 -9.93 5.67
CA HIS A 13 -2.50 -10.99 6.14
C HIS A 13 -2.33 -11.15 7.65
N LEU A 14 -3.40 -10.92 8.40
CA LEU A 14 -3.39 -11.00 9.86
C LEU A 14 -3.90 -12.37 10.35
N LYS A 15 -3.46 -12.77 11.56
CA LYS A 15 -3.85 -14.04 12.20
C LYS A 15 -5.36 -14.21 12.37
N ASN A 16 -6.08 -13.10 12.51
CA ASN A 16 -7.54 -13.08 12.62
C ASN A 16 -8.26 -13.27 11.28
N GLY A 17 -7.54 -13.54 10.18
CA GLY A 17 -8.10 -13.70 8.84
C GLY A 17 -8.43 -12.39 8.11
N THR A 18 -8.09 -11.24 8.69
CA THR A 18 -8.30 -9.93 8.07
C THR A 18 -7.12 -9.57 7.17
N ASN A 19 -7.43 -9.00 6.00
CA ASN A 19 -6.42 -8.50 5.07
C ASN A 19 -6.39 -6.97 5.09
N LEU A 20 -5.25 -6.40 5.45
CA LEU A 20 -5.05 -4.95 5.46
C LEU A 20 -4.30 -4.55 4.19
N ALA A 21 -4.97 -3.81 3.29
CA ALA A 21 -4.37 -3.28 2.08
C ALA A 21 -3.95 -1.82 2.28
N ILE A 22 -2.66 -1.54 2.09
CA ILE A 22 -2.05 -0.23 2.27
C ILE A 22 -1.45 0.22 0.95
N ASP A 23 -1.95 1.32 0.40
CA ASP A 23 -1.42 1.92 -0.83
C ASP A 23 -0.28 2.89 -0.47
N LEU A 24 0.94 2.59 -0.89
CA LEU A 24 2.13 3.44 -0.73
C LEU A 24 2.43 4.18 -2.02
N LYS A 25 2.85 5.45 -1.94
CA LYS A 25 3.33 6.18 -3.11
C LYS A 25 4.70 5.63 -3.50
N ALA A 26 4.90 5.33 -4.78
CA ALA A 26 6.20 4.98 -5.33
C ALA A 26 6.68 6.12 -6.22
N GLU A 27 7.97 6.45 -6.15
CA GLU A 27 8.57 7.44 -7.06
C GLU A 27 8.76 6.82 -8.45
N GLU A 28 9.15 5.55 -8.50
CA GLU A 28 9.34 4.78 -9.74
C GLU A 28 8.71 3.38 -9.64
N SER A 29 8.28 2.82 -10.78
CA SER A 29 7.68 1.48 -10.86
C SER A 29 8.56 0.37 -10.28
N GLN A 30 9.89 0.54 -10.31
CA GLN A 30 10.85 -0.52 -10.09
C GLN A 30 11.57 -0.45 -8.74
N GLN A 31 11.41 0.66 -8.00
CA GLN A 31 12.04 0.86 -6.70
C GLN A 31 11.10 0.44 -5.58
N ILE A 32 11.45 -0.59 -4.80
CA ILE A 32 10.70 -1.01 -3.62
C ILE A 32 10.60 0.16 -2.62
N ASN A 33 9.39 0.46 -2.14
CA ASN A 33 9.20 1.52 -1.16
C ASN A 33 10.02 1.20 0.11
N PRO A 34 10.82 2.15 0.65
CA PRO A 34 11.68 1.91 1.80
C PRO A 34 10.92 1.42 3.05
N GLN A 35 9.63 1.76 3.19
CA GLN A 35 8.78 1.27 4.28
C GLN A 35 8.57 -0.25 4.21
N ILE A 36 8.55 -0.85 3.00
CA ILE A 36 8.40 -2.30 2.80
C ILE A 36 9.68 -3.02 3.23
N ALA A 37 10.84 -2.50 2.83
CA ALA A 37 12.14 -3.06 3.24
C ALA A 37 12.35 -2.95 4.76
N ALA A 38 11.98 -1.82 5.36
CA ALA A 38 12.00 -1.65 6.81
C ALA A 38 11.06 -2.64 7.51
N PHE A 39 9.84 -2.83 6.98
CA PHE A 39 8.89 -3.79 7.53
C PHE A 39 9.40 -5.23 7.45
N GLN A 40 10.03 -5.63 6.35
CA GLN A 40 10.69 -6.94 6.22
C GLN A 40 11.75 -7.17 7.30
N GLY A 41 12.59 -6.16 7.55
CA GLY A 41 13.61 -6.23 8.61
C GLY A 41 13.00 -6.39 10.00
N VAL A 42 11.93 -5.65 10.29
CA VAL A 42 11.21 -5.73 11.58
C VAL A 42 10.48 -7.07 11.74
N LEU A 43 9.93 -7.64 10.66
CA LEU A 43 9.31 -8.97 10.67
C LEU A 43 10.33 -10.08 10.93
N ALA A 44 11.56 -9.94 10.40
CA ALA A 44 12.63 -10.90 10.58
C ALA A 44 13.26 -10.85 11.99
N ASP A 45 13.07 -9.76 12.72
CA ASP A 45 13.60 -9.57 14.07
C ASP A 45 12.64 -10.14 15.14
N PRO A 46 13.02 -11.20 15.87
CA PRO A 46 12.19 -11.79 16.91
C PRO A 46 11.92 -10.83 18.09
N GLU A 47 12.83 -9.88 18.38
CA GLU A 47 12.61 -8.88 19.44
C GLU A 47 11.54 -7.85 19.07
N SER A 48 11.19 -7.76 17.79
CA SER A 48 10.22 -6.81 17.27
C SER A 48 8.79 -7.34 17.23
N GLN A 49 8.54 -8.57 17.68
CA GLN A 49 7.21 -9.19 17.70
C GLN A 49 6.18 -8.39 18.51
N GLU A 50 6.59 -7.75 19.60
CA GLU A 50 5.70 -6.92 20.43
C GLU A 50 5.52 -5.49 19.90
N LYS A 51 6.26 -5.08 18.88
CA LYS A 51 6.23 -3.73 18.34
C LYS A 51 5.05 -3.51 17.40
N VAL A 52 4.71 -2.23 17.22
CA VAL A 52 3.77 -1.76 16.22
C VAL A 52 4.54 -1.05 15.11
N PHE A 53 4.39 -1.51 13.89
CA PHE A 53 4.90 -0.85 12.71
C PHE A 53 3.87 0.12 12.15
N THR A 54 4.32 1.31 11.76
CA THR A 54 3.45 2.34 11.19
C THR A 54 3.77 2.50 9.71
N PHE A 55 2.77 2.28 8.87
CA PHE A 55 2.85 2.63 7.45
C PHE A 55 2.25 4.01 7.22
N GLN A 56 2.95 4.83 6.44
CA GLN A 56 2.48 6.09 5.89
C GLN A 56 1.98 5.83 4.47
N GLY A 57 0.70 5.49 4.35
CA GLY A 57 0.04 5.26 3.07
C GLY A 57 -0.55 6.55 2.49
N ILE A 58 -0.93 6.48 1.21
CA ILE A 58 -1.57 7.56 0.46
C ILE A 58 -2.91 7.98 1.11
N ARG A 59 -3.61 7.02 1.73
CA ARG A 59 -4.89 7.23 2.43
C ARG A 59 -4.74 7.58 3.91
N GLY A 60 -3.52 7.67 4.41
CA GLY A 60 -3.22 7.97 5.82
C GLY A 60 -2.34 6.94 6.51
N PHE A 61 -2.22 7.05 7.83
CA PHE A 61 -1.40 6.17 8.66
C PHE A 61 -2.12 4.87 8.96
N SER A 62 -1.42 3.75 8.81
CA SER A 62 -1.91 2.41 9.18
C SER A 62 -0.98 1.78 10.20
N TRP A 63 -1.54 1.33 11.32
CA TRP A 63 -0.79 0.67 12.38
C TRP A 63 -0.94 -0.85 12.31
N VAL A 64 0.18 -1.55 12.35
CA VAL A 64 0.24 -3.00 12.21
C VAL A 64 1.05 -3.58 13.37
N ARG A 65 0.42 -4.44 14.17
CA ARG A 65 1.10 -5.17 15.23
C ARG A 65 1.87 -6.35 14.61
N ILE A 66 3.18 -6.40 14.83
CA ILE A 66 4.05 -7.39 14.19
C ILE A 66 3.63 -8.83 14.53
N LYS A 67 3.34 -9.09 15.81
CA LYS A 67 2.84 -10.41 16.26
C LYS A 67 1.57 -10.91 15.56
N GLU A 68 0.77 -10.03 14.97
CA GLU A 68 -0.48 -10.40 14.31
C GLU A 68 -0.27 -10.71 12.82
N VAL A 69 0.90 -10.42 12.27
CA VAL A 69 1.21 -10.64 10.84
C VAL A 69 1.51 -12.11 10.60
N VAL A 70 0.90 -12.68 9.57
CA VAL A 70 1.14 -14.06 9.10
C VAL A 70 1.90 -14.05 7.79
N ALA A 71 1.53 -13.16 6.88
CA ALA A 71 2.16 -12.97 5.60
C ALA A 71 1.94 -11.54 5.13
N PHE A 72 2.73 -11.10 4.15
CA PHE A 72 2.44 -9.87 3.42
C PHE A 72 2.86 -10.03 1.96
N ASP A 73 2.16 -9.31 1.09
CA ASP A 73 2.42 -9.24 -0.34
C ASP A 73 2.55 -7.78 -0.75
N ALA A 74 3.55 -7.46 -1.56
CA ALA A 74 3.75 -6.13 -2.12
C ALA A 74 3.59 -6.18 -3.64
N VAL A 75 2.57 -5.50 -4.16
CA VAL A 75 2.26 -5.48 -5.59
C VAL A 75 2.45 -4.06 -6.13
N PRO A 76 3.33 -3.85 -7.13
CA PRO A 76 3.42 -2.58 -7.82
C PRO A 76 2.19 -2.40 -8.71
N LEU A 77 1.56 -1.23 -8.61
CA LEU A 77 0.40 -0.81 -9.37
C LEU A 77 0.75 0.48 -10.12
N ILE A 78 0.45 0.49 -11.42
CA ILE A 78 0.61 1.67 -12.26
C ILE A 78 -0.78 2.24 -12.48
N PHE A 79 -1.05 3.42 -11.93
CA PHE A 79 -2.29 4.12 -12.19
C PHE A 79 -2.08 5.05 -13.38
N THR A 80 -2.54 4.62 -14.53
CA THR A 80 -2.70 5.49 -15.69
C THR A 80 -4.04 6.20 -15.53
N PRO A 81 -4.09 7.50 -15.21
CA PRO A 81 -5.37 8.20 -15.20
C PRO A 81 -5.91 8.12 -16.62
N ALA A 82 -7.06 7.45 -16.79
CA ALA A 82 -7.80 7.51 -18.03
C ALA A 82 -7.99 8.99 -18.35
N GLU A 83 -7.55 9.40 -19.54
CA GLU A 83 -7.89 10.70 -20.10
C GLU A 83 -9.39 10.89 -19.89
N LYS A 84 -9.77 11.95 -19.17
CA LYS A 84 -11.18 12.20 -18.83
C LYS A 84 -12.02 11.96 -20.08
N GLU A 85 -12.82 10.88 -20.11
CA GLU A 85 -14.05 10.99 -20.88
C GLU A 85 -14.79 12.18 -20.25
N PRO A 86 -15.17 13.20 -21.03
CA PRO A 86 -15.96 14.28 -20.49
C PRO A 86 -17.17 13.61 -19.84
N ALA A 87 -17.37 13.89 -18.55
CA ALA A 87 -18.61 13.54 -17.90
C ALA A 87 -19.73 14.04 -18.82
N GLN A 88 -20.44 13.12 -19.47
CA GLN A 88 -21.69 13.45 -20.12
C GLN A 88 -22.58 13.97 -18.99
N THR A 89 -22.62 15.29 -18.85
CA THR A 89 -23.75 15.99 -18.28
C THR A 89 -24.94 15.53 -19.10
N ALA A 90 -25.61 14.49 -18.61
CA ALA A 90 -26.92 14.09 -19.06
C ALA A 90 -27.84 15.28 -18.79
N GLN A 91 -28.00 16.11 -19.82
CA GLN A 91 -29.12 17.02 -19.93
C GLN A 91 -30.39 16.17 -19.90
N THR A 92 -31.27 16.43 -18.95
CA THR A 92 -32.68 16.02 -18.98
C THR A 92 -33.43 17.12 -18.22
N LYS A 93 -33.83 18.17 -18.94
CA LYS A 93 -35.13 18.41 -19.61
C LYS A 93 -36.09 19.14 -18.68
#